data_AF-A0A517MHZ8-F1
#
_entry.id   AF-A0A517MHZ8-F1
#
_cell.length_a   1.000
_cell.length_b   1.000
_cell.length_c   1.000
_cell.angle_alpha   90.00
_cell.angle_beta   90.00
_cell.angle_gamma   90.00
#
_symmetry.space_group_name_H-M   'P 1'
#
loop_
_entity.id
_entity.type
_entity.pdbx_description
1 polymer ?
#
loop_
_entity_poly.entity_id
_entity_poly.type
_entity_poly.pdbx_seq_one_letter_code
_entity_poly.pdbx_strand_id
1 'polypeptide(L)'
;MLYSFPFPFLTALTAVCLLFPSTALAGIYSGPTDTFNLIDGAIASGDVRFVEWADAIDPDRTAFAPRGATVINQSGGFNSLGDLDATQIAAGVSPGYLTVSFPTGIRNGSGADFAVFENGFRFGTNGDGVSGLFAEFAYVDVSSNGTDFARFPSIYLNGGPLAGGFGTSFVGFDVTNVYNLAGKHAAGYGTPFDLDDLSTDPLVAAGLLDLNNIQFVRMFDIPGNGAFTDSLGNPIRDNWVTSGSGGFDFRLGPGLGVGVLNVASVPEPGSFAILALSIGLIAFKRNRKRLSVGRAG
;
A
#
# COMPACT_ATOMS: atom_id res chain seq x y z
N MET A 1 -69.69 8.56 47.51
CA MET A 1 -68.40 9.25 47.31
C MET A 1 -67.40 8.22 46.81
N LEU A 2 -67.28 8.09 45.49
CA LEU A 2 -66.36 7.16 44.85
C LEU A 2 -65.23 8.00 44.24
N TYR A 3 -64.00 7.76 44.71
CA TYR A 3 -62.78 8.35 44.18
C TYR A 3 -62.38 7.58 42.90
N SER A 4 -62.28 8.30 41.77
CA SER A 4 -61.74 7.77 40.51
C SER A 4 -60.34 8.33 40.28
N PHE A 5 -59.35 7.43 40.18
CA PHE A 5 -58.00 7.71 39.71
C PHE A 5 -57.98 7.88 38.18
N PRO A 6 -57.14 8.78 37.61
CA PRO A 6 -56.71 8.66 36.23
C PRO A 6 -55.26 8.13 36.14
N PHE A 7 -55.06 7.19 35.22
CA PHE A 7 -53.79 6.62 34.78
C PHE A 7 -52.84 7.66 34.16
N PRO A 8 -51.50 7.53 34.29
CA PRO A 8 -50.57 8.33 33.52
C PRO A 8 -50.38 7.74 32.10
N PHE A 9 -50.52 8.59 31.09
CA PHE A 9 -50.11 8.31 29.72
C PHE A 9 -48.58 8.25 29.63
N LEU A 10 -48.05 7.11 29.20
CA LEU A 10 -46.64 6.95 28.86
C LEU A 10 -46.46 7.40 27.39
N THR A 11 -45.95 8.60 27.17
CA THR A 11 -45.56 9.08 25.83
C THR A 11 -44.25 8.40 25.43
N ALA A 12 -44.32 7.54 24.42
CA ALA A 12 -43.14 6.94 23.79
C ALA A 12 -42.38 8.03 23.02
N LEU A 13 -41.12 8.27 23.39
CA LEU A 13 -40.22 9.17 22.69
C LEU A 13 -39.62 8.43 21.50
N THR A 14 -40.19 8.61 20.31
CA THR A 14 -39.62 8.09 19.06
C THR A 14 -38.37 8.90 18.73
N ALA A 15 -37.19 8.31 18.90
CA ALA A 15 -35.94 8.90 18.44
C ALA A 15 -35.90 8.84 16.91
N VAL A 16 -36.11 9.99 16.26
CA VAL A 16 -35.85 10.15 14.83
C VAL A 16 -34.34 10.30 14.66
N CYS A 17 -33.66 9.21 14.30
CA CYS A 17 -32.28 9.28 13.82
C CYS A 17 -32.28 9.98 12.46
N LEU A 18 -32.01 11.29 12.47
CA LEU A 18 -31.70 12.04 11.26
C LEU A 18 -30.34 11.57 10.73
N LEU A 19 -30.37 10.68 9.74
CA LEU A 19 -29.21 10.41 8.89
C LEU A 19 -28.97 11.67 8.04
N PHE A 20 -27.99 12.48 8.45
CA PHE A 20 -27.47 13.51 7.57
C PHE A 20 -26.66 12.82 6.45
N PRO A 21 -26.91 13.14 5.17
CA PRO A 21 -25.97 12.76 4.13
C PRO A 21 -24.65 13.46 4.43
N SER A 22 -23.60 12.69 4.71
CA SER A 22 -22.23 13.19 4.73
C SER A 22 -21.92 13.68 3.32
N THR A 23 -21.95 14.99 3.11
CA THR A 23 -21.32 15.58 1.93
C THR A 23 -19.85 15.25 2.02
N ALA A 24 -19.38 14.32 1.17
CA ALA A 24 -17.97 14.06 1.00
C ALA A 24 -17.30 15.39 0.62
N LEU A 25 -16.44 15.90 1.49
CA LEU A 25 -15.60 17.04 1.17
C LEU A 25 -14.54 16.52 0.18
N ALA A 26 -14.61 16.97 -1.07
CA ALA A 26 -13.49 16.81 -2.00
C ALA A 26 -12.28 17.60 -1.48
N GLY A 27 -11.06 17.13 -1.73
CA GLY A 27 -9.84 17.83 -1.27
C GLY A 27 -9.29 17.41 0.09
N ILE A 28 -9.67 16.24 0.62
CA ILE A 28 -9.14 15.72 1.90
C ILE A 28 -7.69 15.23 1.71
N TYR A 29 -7.43 14.56 0.60
CA TYR A 29 -6.15 13.92 0.35
C TYR A 29 -5.20 14.81 -0.44
N SER A 30 -3.92 14.46 -0.40
CA SER A 30 -2.85 15.17 -1.10
C SER A 30 -3.10 15.25 -2.61
N GLY A 31 -2.72 16.41 -3.17
CA GLY A 31 -2.59 16.57 -4.61
C GLY A 31 -1.34 15.88 -5.18
N PRO A 32 -1.14 15.89 -6.51
CA PRO A 32 -0.12 15.08 -7.18
C PRO A 32 1.33 15.22 -6.69
N THR A 33 1.68 16.37 -6.13
CA THR A 33 3.02 16.71 -5.64
C THR A 33 2.97 17.37 -4.25
N ASP A 34 1.84 17.24 -3.55
CA ASP A 34 1.62 17.89 -2.26
C ASP A 34 2.29 17.10 -1.14
N THR A 35 3.46 17.58 -0.71
CA THR A 35 4.26 16.95 0.35
C THR A 35 3.85 17.40 1.76
N PHE A 36 2.87 18.30 1.91
CA PHE A 36 2.51 18.92 3.19
C PHE A 36 1.17 18.45 3.74
N ASN A 37 0.38 17.70 2.96
CA ASN A 37 -0.84 17.08 3.45
C ASN A 37 -0.54 16.15 4.65
N LEU A 38 -1.30 16.30 5.73
CA LEU A 38 -1.06 15.59 6.99
C LEU A 38 -1.56 14.14 6.99
N ILE A 39 -2.39 13.76 6.01
CA ILE A 39 -2.96 12.42 5.88
C ILE A 39 -2.04 11.58 4.99
N ASP A 40 -1.79 12.01 3.76
CA ASP A 40 -1.06 11.23 2.76
C ASP A 40 -0.14 12.08 1.88
N GLY A 41 0.57 13.03 2.49
CA GLY A 41 1.53 13.88 1.79
C GLY A 41 2.51 13.08 0.93
N ALA A 42 2.61 13.46 -0.34
CA ALA A 42 3.48 12.82 -1.32
C ALA A 42 4.95 12.79 -0.85
N ILE A 43 5.67 11.70 -1.12
CA ILE A 43 7.08 11.57 -0.71
C ILE A 43 7.98 11.69 -1.94
N ALA A 44 8.81 12.74 -1.99
CA ALA A 44 9.73 12.95 -3.12
C ALA A 44 10.75 11.79 -3.23
N SER A 45 11.08 11.36 -4.45
CA SER A 45 11.98 10.21 -4.69
C SER A 45 13.39 10.36 -4.11
N GLY A 46 13.83 11.60 -3.89
CA GLY A 46 15.09 11.93 -3.23
C GLY A 46 14.96 12.25 -1.73
N ASP A 47 13.83 11.94 -1.09
CA ASP A 47 13.65 12.16 0.35
C ASP A 47 14.68 11.35 1.15
N VAL A 48 15.38 12.04 2.05
CA VAL A 48 16.47 11.49 2.85
C VAL A 48 16.01 10.43 3.86
N ARG A 49 14.70 10.32 4.09
CA ARG A 49 14.12 9.29 4.96
C ARG A 49 14.12 7.90 4.33
N PHE A 50 14.28 7.78 3.01
CA PHE A 50 14.42 6.45 2.40
C PHE A 50 15.74 5.80 2.82
N VAL A 51 15.64 4.63 3.44
CA VAL A 51 16.76 3.86 3.97
C VAL A 51 17.08 2.62 3.16
N GLU A 52 16.10 2.12 2.39
CA GLU A 52 16.21 0.93 1.54
C GLU A 52 15.22 1.04 0.38
N TRP A 53 15.40 0.23 -0.65
CA TRP A 53 14.48 0.11 -1.78
C TRP A 53 14.25 -1.37 -2.09
N ALA A 54 13.10 -1.69 -2.67
CA ALA A 54 12.87 -2.99 -3.28
C ALA A 54 14.01 -3.32 -4.27
N ASP A 55 14.55 -4.53 -4.15
CA ASP A 55 15.76 -4.96 -4.89
C ASP A 55 15.51 -6.12 -5.85
N ALA A 56 14.36 -6.77 -5.76
CA ALA A 56 13.94 -7.81 -6.69
C ALA A 56 12.43 -7.81 -6.91
N ILE A 57 12.05 -8.11 -8.15
CA ILE A 57 10.69 -8.53 -8.51
C ILE A 57 10.63 -10.05 -8.38
N ASP A 58 9.64 -10.56 -7.69
CA ASP A 58 9.45 -12.00 -7.49
C ASP A 58 8.76 -12.63 -8.71
N PRO A 59 9.44 -13.48 -9.50
CA PRO A 59 8.86 -14.08 -10.70
C PRO A 59 7.77 -15.11 -10.40
N ASP A 60 7.80 -15.76 -9.23
CA ASP A 60 6.81 -16.78 -8.85
C ASP A 60 5.51 -16.14 -8.36
N ARG A 61 5.57 -14.84 -8.03
CA ARG A 61 4.45 -14.04 -7.48
C ARG A 61 4.15 -12.81 -8.34
N THR A 62 4.39 -12.91 -9.64
CA THR A 62 4.10 -11.85 -10.61
C THR A 62 3.39 -12.46 -11.82
N ALA A 63 2.30 -11.83 -12.24
CA ALA A 63 1.56 -12.19 -13.44
C ALA A 63 1.07 -10.93 -14.13
N PHE A 64 1.43 -10.75 -15.40
CA PHE A 64 0.93 -9.65 -16.21
C PHE A 64 -0.41 -10.02 -16.85
N ALA A 65 -1.34 -9.07 -16.87
CA ALA A 65 -2.56 -9.18 -17.65
C ALA A 65 -2.25 -9.11 -19.16
N PRO A 66 -3.23 -9.49 -20.01
CA PRO A 66 -3.22 -9.10 -21.42
C PRO A 66 -2.78 -7.65 -21.62
N ARG A 67 -2.03 -7.36 -22.70
CA ARG A 67 -1.47 -6.03 -22.99
C ARG A 67 -0.46 -5.48 -21.96
N GLY A 68 -0.08 -6.26 -20.94
CA GLY A 68 1.02 -5.91 -20.05
C GLY A 68 2.39 -6.28 -20.60
N ALA A 69 3.39 -6.18 -19.73
CA ALA A 69 4.73 -6.68 -20.02
C ALA A 69 4.71 -8.19 -20.31
N THR A 70 5.59 -8.64 -21.20
CA THR A 70 5.73 -10.06 -21.53
C THR A 70 6.86 -10.74 -20.77
N VAL A 71 7.75 -9.94 -20.18
CA VAL A 71 8.90 -10.38 -19.40
C VAL A 71 9.14 -9.40 -18.24
N ILE A 72 9.60 -9.92 -17.10
CA ILE A 72 9.99 -9.09 -15.97
C ILE A 72 11.30 -8.38 -16.27
N ASN A 73 11.32 -7.06 -16.07
CA ASN A 73 12.51 -6.23 -16.12
C ASN A 73 13.05 -5.98 -14.70
N GLN A 74 14.10 -6.71 -14.34
CA GLN A 74 14.81 -6.61 -13.05
C GLN A 74 15.84 -5.46 -13.00
N SER A 75 15.89 -4.59 -14.01
CA SER A 75 16.95 -3.57 -14.15
C SER A 75 16.39 -2.16 -14.33
N GLY A 76 15.21 -1.90 -13.76
CA GLY A 76 14.59 -0.57 -13.68
C GLY A 76 13.88 -0.10 -14.95
N GLY A 77 13.70 -0.98 -15.93
CA GLY A 77 12.73 -0.77 -17.01
C GLY A 77 11.29 -0.96 -16.53
N PHE A 78 10.34 -0.59 -17.40
CA PHE A 78 8.91 -0.70 -17.12
C PHE A 78 8.45 -2.17 -17.05
N ASN A 79 7.60 -2.44 -16.06
CA ASN A 79 6.87 -3.68 -15.85
C ASN A 79 5.38 -3.35 -15.81
N SER A 80 4.81 -3.04 -16.97
CA SER A 80 3.40 -2.73 -17.12
C SER A 80 2.53 -3.90 -16.68
N LEU A 81 1.62 -3.68 -15.74
CA LEU A 81 0.75 -4.74 -15.23
C LEU A 81 -0.25 -5.23 -16.28
N GLY A 82 -0.51 -4.45 -17.31
CA GLY A 82 -1.44 -4.77 -18.38
C GLY A 82 -2.86 -4.40 -18.05
N ASP A 83 -3.73 -4.64 -19.01
CA ASP A 83 -5.08 -4.09 -19.04
C ASP A 83 -6.08 -5.18 -19.42
N LEU A 84 -7.29 -5.16 -18.87
CA LEU A 84 -8.35 -6.12 -19.22
C LEU A 84 -9.50 -5.45 -19.95
N ASP A 85 -9.98 -5.97 -21.08
CA ASP A 85 -11.15 -5.39 -21.73
C ASP A 85 -12.46 -5.78 -21.02
N ALA A 86 -13.58 -5.17 -21.40
CA ALA A 86 -14.88 -5.42 -20.77
C ALA A 86 -15.26 -6.90 -20.78
N THR A 87 -14.92 -7.62 -21.86
CA THR A 87 -15.24 -9.04 -22.00
C THR A 87 -14.39 -9.89 -21.06
N GLN A 88 -13.11 -9.59 -20.93
CA GLN A 88 -12.20 -10.27 -20.00
C GLN A 88 -12.59 -10.02 -18.54
N ILE A 89 -12.94 -8.78 -18.19
CA ILE A 89 -13.44 -8.44 -16.85
C ILE A 89 -14.73 -9.20 -16.56
N ALA A 90 -15.70 -9.19 -17.49
CA ALA A 90 -16.96 -9.92 -17.33
C ALA A 90 -16.77 -11.45 -17.25
N ALA A 91 -15.70 -11.98 -17.84
CA ALA A 91 -15.33 -13.39 -17.78
C ALA A 91 -14.54 -13.76 -16.50
N GLY A 92 -14.24 -12.79 -15.62
CA GLY A 92 -13.51 -13.04 -14.37
C GLY A 92 -12.02 -13.29 -14.56
N VAL A 93 -11.42 -12.79 -15.65
CA VAL A 93 -9.96 -12.83 -15.83
C VAL A 93 -9.31 -12.00 -14.72
N SER A 94 -8.26 -12.54 -14.08
CA SER A 94 -7.51 -11.81 -13.06
C SER A 94 -6.74 -10.63 -13.69
N PRO A 95 -6.81 -9.43 -13.10
CA PRO A 95 -5.88 -8.35 -13.41
C PRO A 95 -4.42 -8.74 -13.17
N GLY A 96 -3.53 -7.93 -13.73
CA GLY A 96 -2.11 -8.08 -13.53
C GLY A 96 -1.70 -7.72 -12.11
N TYR A 97 -0.66 -8.36 -11.61
CA TYR A 97 -0.05 -8.03 -10.34
C TYR A 97 1.44 -8.31 -10.37
N LEU A 98 2.19 -7.56 -9.57
CA LEU A 98 3.62 -7.71 -9.42
C LEU A 98 3.98 -7.63 -7.95
N THR A 99 4.81 -8.56 -7.50
CA THR A 99 5.30 -8.60 -6.11
C THR A 99 6.78 -8.28 -6.08
N VAL A 100 7.20 -7.42 -5.16
CA VAL A 100 8.61 -7.12 -4.88
C VAL A 100 9.02 -7.59 -3.51
N SER A 101 10.30 -7.88 -3.35
CA SER A 101 10.95 -8.18 -2.07
C SER A 101 11.94 -7.09 -1.68
N PHE A 102 12.41 -7.18 -0.44
CA PHE A 102 13.31 -6.22 0.18
C PHE A 102 14.48 -6.95 0.83
N PRO A 103 15.70 -6.36 0.82
CA PRO A 103 16.85 -6.93 1.51
C PRO A 103 16.62 -7.22 2.99
N THR A 104 15.99 -6.28 3.70
CA THR A 104 15.78 -6.33 5.15
C THR A 104 14.31 -6.56 5.51
N GLY A 105 13.39 -6.14 4.65
CA GLY A 105 11.97 -6.07 4.94
C GLY A 105 11.58 -4.72 5.58
N ILE A 106 10.28 -4.50 5.69
CA ILE A 106 9.67 -3.27 6.20
C ILE A 106 9.08 -3.57 7.59
N ARG A 107 9.25 -2.64 8.53
CA ARG A 107 8.53 -2.68 9.81
C ARG A 107 7.61 -1.49 9.95
N ASN A 108 6.54 -1.70 10.71
CA ASN A 108 5.70 -0.63 11.20
C ASN A 108 6.50 0.34 12.08
N GLY A 109 6.29 1.62 11.84
CA GLY A 109 6.95 2.73 12.47
C GLY A 109 5.97 3.85 12.80
N SER A 110 6.45 5.09 12.83
CA SER A 110 5.57 6.24 12.99
C SER A 110 5.32 6.86 11.62
N GLY A 111 4.03 6.95 11.25
CA GLY A 111 3.63 7.42 9.93
C GLY A 111 4.01 6.42 8.85
N ALA A 112 4.03 6.87 7.59
CA ALA A 112 4.33 6.02 6.45
C ALA A 112 5.64 5.23 6.60
N ASP A 113 5.58 3.94 6.27
CA ASP A 113 6.69 3.00 6.36
C ASP A 113 7.36 2.72 5.02
N PHE A 114 6.63 2.94 3.94
CA PHE A 114 7.15 2.89 2.58
C PHE A 114 6.34 3.79 1.65
N ALA A 115 6.85 3.99 0.45
CA ALA A 115 6.13 4.67 -0.62
C ALA A 115 6.25 3.91 -1.94
N VAL A 116 5.16 3.90 -2.72
CA VAL A 116 5.10 3.27 -4.04
C VAL A 116 5.09 4.36 -5.11
N PHE A 117 6.00 4.25 -6.07
CA PHE A 117 6.22 5.20 -7.14
C PHE A 117 5.64 4.68 -8.45
N GLU A 118 5.18 5.63 -9.26
CA GLU A 118 4.61 5.46 -10.60
C GLU A 118 5.05 6.68 -11.44
N ASN A 119 4.73 6.71 -12.73
CA ASN A 119 5.08 7.73 -13.70
C ASN A 119 3.96 8.70 -14.11
N GLY A 120 3.00 8.97 -13.23
CA GLY A 120 1.87 9.85 -13.49
C GLY A 120 2.31 11.28 -13.80
N PHE A 121 1.51 12.01 -14.57
CA PHE A 121 1.85 13.39 -14.96
C PHE A 121 0.62 14.26 -15.03
N ARG A 122 0.78 15.56 -14.74
CA ARG A 122 -0.33 16.52 -14.75
C ARG A 122 -1.01 16.47 -16.11
N PHE A 123 -2.30 16.21 -16.09
CA PHE A 123 -3.08 16.04 -17.30
C PHE A 123 -4.52 16.42 -17.03
N GLY A 124 -5.10 17.23 -17.93
CA GLY A 124 -6.47 17.70 -17.80
C GLY A 124 -6.72 18.61 -16.59
N THR A 125 -7.98 19.02 -16.45
CA THR A 125 -8.48 19.85 -15.36
C THR A 125 -9.95 19.49 -15.17
N ASN A 126 -10.40 19.30 -13.93
CA ASN A 126 -11.79 19.00 -13.67
C ASN A 126 -12.69 20.25 -13.86
N GLY A 127 -14.01 20.07 -13.76
CA GLY A 127 -14.99 21.16 -13.96
C GLY A 127 -14.86 22.32 -12.98
N ASP A 128 -14.19 22.10 -11.84
CA ASP A 128 -13.95 23.08 -10.79
C ASP A 128 -12.57 23.75 -10.90
N GLY A 129 -11.79 23.45 -11.95
CA GLY A 129 -10.48 24.05 -12.19
C GLY A 129 -9.31 23.39 -11.48
N VAL A 130 -9.52 22.23 -10.82
CA VAL A 130 -8.45 21.45 -10.18
C VAL A 130 -7.65 20.71 -11.25
N SER A 131 -6.33 20.89 -11.25
CA SER A 131 -5.44 20.18 -12.17
C SER A 131 -5.55 18.67 -11.94
N GLY A 132 -5.86 17.93 -13.00
CA GLY A 132 -5.92 16.48 -12.95
C GLY A 132 -4.53 15.83 -13.03
N LEU A 133 -4.50 14.54 -12.76
CA LEU A 133 -3.37 13.66 -12.98
C LEU A 133 -3.75 12.56 -13.97
N PHE A 134 -2.93 12.34 -15.00
CA PHE A 134 -2.91 11.04 -15.65
C PHE A 134 -2.29 10.08 -14.64
N ALA A 135 -3.14 9.31 -13.99
CA ALA A 135 -2.78 8.30 -13.02
C ALA A 135 -3.07 6.94 -13.63
N GLU A 136 -2.30 5.95 -13.18
CA GLU A 136 -2.57 4.53 -13.36
C GLU A 136 -2.54 3.93 -11.94
N PHE A 137 -3.69 3.47 -11.46
CA PHE A 137 -3.89 3.10 -10.07
C PHE A 137 -3.62 1.61 -9.83
N ALA A 138 -3.02 1.30 -8.70
CA ALA A 138 -2.95 -0.07 -8.19
C ALA A 138 -3.38 -0.15 -6.73
N TYR A 139 -4.01 -1.26 -6.37
CA TYR A 139 -4.08 -1.65 -4.97
C TYR A 139 -2.68 -2.05 -4.49
N VAL A 140 -2.45 -1.85 -3.20
CA VAL A 140 -1.22 -2.29 -2.54
C VAL A 140 -1.58 -3.32 -1.48
N ASP A 141 -0.90 -4.46 -1.56
CA ASP A 141 -1.01 -5.54 -0.58
C ASP A 141 0.38 -5.81 0.01
N VAL A 142 0.44 -6.25 1.27
CA VAL A 142 1.70 -6.61 1.95
C VAL A 142 1.63 -8.01 2.55
N SER A 143 2.79 -8.66 2.64
CA SER A 143 2.93 -9.99 3.22
C SER A 143 4.26 -10.18 3.93
N SER A 144 4.24 -10.96 5.03
CA SER A 144 5.46 -11.42 5.72
C SER A 144 6.00 -12.74 5.17
N ASN A 145 5.17 -13.54 4.52
CA ASN A 145 5.50 -14.92 4.12
C ASN A 145 5.35 -15.19 2.61
N GLY A 146 4.82 -14.21 1.86
CA GLY A 146 4.61 -14.30 0.42
C GLY A 146 3.42 -15.18 0.02
N THR A 147 2.56 -15.57 0.96
CA THR A 147 1.31 -16.32 0.69
C THR A 147 0.09 -15.59 1.20
N ASP A 148 0.17 -15.04 2.41
CA ASP A 148 -0.92 -14.33 3.06
C ASP A 148 -0.71 -12.83 2.87
N PHE A 149 -1.58 -12.20 2.06
CA PHE A 149 -1.49 -10.79 1.69
C PHE A 149 -2.66 -10.01 2.30
N ALA A 150 -2.35 -8.95 3.05
CA ALA A 150 -3.34 -7.98 3.49
C ALA A 150 -3.32 -6.76 2.56
N ARG A 151 -4.50 -6.31 2.13
CA ARG A 151 -4.69 -5.15 1.26
C ARG A 151 -4.89 -3.89 2.08
N PHE A 152 -4.21 -2.81 1.72
CA PHE A 152 -4.50 -1.50 2.30
C PHE A 152 -5.92 -1.05 1.96
N PRO A 153 -6.70 -0.56 2.95
CA PRO A 153 -7.99 0.04 2.68
C PRO A 153 -7.77 1.31 1.84
N SER A 154 -8.41 1.36 0.68
CA SER A 154 -8.32 2.47 -0.27
C SER A 154 -9.64 3.23 -0.37
N ILE A 155 -9.57 4.51 -0.75
CA ILE A 155 -10.75 5.36 -0.94
C ILE A 155 -10.68 6.02 -2.31
N TYR A 156 -11.80 6.02 -3.03
CA TYR A 156 -11.96 6.66 -4.33
C TYR A 156 -13.31 7.39 -4.40
N LEU A 157 -13.28 8.73 -4.38
CA LEU A 157 -14.47 9.58 -4.32
C LEU A 157 -14.77 10.30 -5.63
N ASN A 158 -13.96 10.09 -6.68
CA ASN A 158 -14.22 10.66 -7.99
C ASN A 158 -15.50 10.05 -8.59
N GLY A 159 -16.55 10.85 -8.72
CA GLY A 159 -17.84 10.43 -9.24
C GLY A 159 -18.01 10.64 -10.75
N GLY A 160 -19.13 10.16 -11.28
CA GLY A 160 -19.54 10.38 -12.68
C GLY A 160 -18.93 9.42 -13.70
N PRO A 161 -19.36 9.49 -14.97
CA PRO A 161 -18.73 8.75 -16.06
C PRO A 161 -17.34 9.31 -16.37
N LEU A 162 -16.42 8.47 -16.89
CA LEU A 162 -15.13 8.95 -17.41
C LEU A 162 -15.36 10.02 -18.47
N ALA A 163 -14.73 11.18 -18.30
CA ALA A 163 -14.78 12.25 -19.31
C ALA A 163 -14.21 11.72 -20.63
N GLY A 164 -14.95 11.86 -21.73
CA GLY A 164 -14.54 11.28 -23.01
C GLY A 164 -15.01 9.85 -23.23
N GLY A 165 -15.41 9.10 -22.19
CA GLY A 165 -15.85 7.70 -22.28
C GLY A 165 -14.72 6.69 -22.01
N PHE A 166 -15.06 5.40 -22.04
CA PHE A 166 -14.08 4.32 -21.85
C PHE A 166 -13.33 4.03 -23.16
N GLY A 167 -12.00 4.04 -23.13
CA GLY A 167 -11.12 3.67 -24.26
C GLY A 167 -11.08 4.66 -25.41
N THR A 168 -11.68 5.84 -25.25
CA THR A 168 -11.87 6.85 -26.30
C THR A 168 -10.92 8.05 -26.15
N SER A 169 -10.48 8.36 -24.93
CA SER A 169 -9.46 9.38 -24.63
C SER A 169 -8.93 9.20 -23.20
N PHE A 170 -7.69 9.61 -22.96
CA PHE A 170 -7.15 9.71 -21.61
C PHE A 170 -7.85 10.81 -20.82
N VAL A 171 -7.92 10.63 -19.51
CA VAL A 171 -8.50 11.58 -18.55
C VAL A 171 -7.52 11.93 -17.45
N GLY A 172 -7.71 13.12 -16.90
CA GLY A 172 -7.08 13.54 -15.66
C GLY A 172 -8.01 13.26 -14.49
N PHE A 173 -7.49 12.61 -13.46
CA PHE A 173 -8.19 12.38 -12.20
C PHE A 173 -7.89 13.46 -11.18
N ASP A 174 -8.89 13.85 -10.40
CA ASP A 174 -8.67 14.63 -9.19
C ASP A 174 -8.21 13.68 -8.08
N VAL A 175 -6.90 13.62 -7.86
CA VAL A 175 -6.27 12.71 -6.89
C VAL A 175 -6.43 13.16 -5.45
N THR A 176 -6.97 14.36 -5.21
CA THR A 176 -7.34 14.80 -3.85
C THR A 176 -8.58 14.07 -3.31
N ASN A 177 -9.23 13.27 -4.18
CA ASN A 177 -10.34 12.37 -3.88
C ASN A 177 -9.91 10.89 -3.81
N VAL A 178 -8.60 10.62 -3.76
CA VAL A 178 -8.03 9.27 -3.80
C VAL A 178 -7.07 9.06 -2.63
N TYR A 179 -7.17 7.92 -1.94
CA TYR A 179 -6.30 7.53 -0.81
C TYR A 179 -5.90 6.06 -0.91
N ASN A 180 -4.67 5.74 -0.49
CA ASN A 180 -4.10 4.38 -0.46
C ASN A 180 -4.22 3.59 -1.77
N LEU A 181 -4.18 4.30 -2.91
CA LEU A 181 -3.93 3.70 -4.22
C LEU A 181 -2.56 4.16 -4.72
N ALA A 182 -1.69 3.23 -5.08
CA ALA A 182 -0.45 3.58 -5.76
C ALA A 182 -0.79 4.28 -7.09
N GLY A 183 0.06 5.21 -7.55
CA GLY A 183 -0.16 5.95 -8.80
C GLY A 183 -0.97 7.25 -8.67
N LYS A 184 -1.48 7.57 -7.48
CA LYS A 184 -2.16 8.87 -7.23
C LYS A 184 -1.23 10.09 -7.19
N HIS A 185 0.08 9.90 -7.24
CA HIS A 185 1.08 10.98 -7.21
C HIS A 185 1.87 11.04 -8.52
N ALA A 186 2.35 12.22 -8.87
CA ALA A 186 3.09 12.43 -10.11
C ALA A 186 4.50 11.80 -10.05
N ALA A 187 5.06 11.51 -11.23
CA ALA A 187 6.40 10.99 -11.40
C ALA A 187 7.43 11.76 -10.54
N GLY A 188 8.24 11.01 -9.80
CA GLY A 188 9.18 11.55 -8.82
C GLY A 188 8.60 11.74 -7.42
N TYR A 189 7.32 11.42 -7.21
CA TYR A 189 6.68 11.40 -5.91
C TYR A 189 5.97 10.06 -5.69
N GLY A 190 6.20 9.45 -4.52
CA GLY A 190 5.61 8.18 -4.14
C GLY A 190 4.38 8.38 -3.27
N THR A 191 3.40 7.50 -3.43
CA THR A 191 2.25 7.38 -2.52
C THR A 191 2.70 6.73 -1.21
N PRO A 192 2.56 7.41 -0.06
CA PRO A 192 2.91 6.84 1.23
C PRO A 192 1.92 5.74 1.65
N PHE A 193 2.43 4.72 2.35
CA PHE A 193 1.64 3.68 3.00
C PHE A 193 2.14 3.48 4.43
N ASP A 194 1.23 3.52 5.40
CA ASP A 194 1.47 3.34 6.83
C ASP A 194 0.94 1.97 7.27
N LEU A 195 1.81 1.05 7.70
CA LEU A 195 1.43 -0.31 8.05
C LEU A 195 0.45 -0.37 9.22
N ASP A 196 0.35 0.68 10.03
CA ASP A 196 -0.62 0.76 11.12
C ASP A 196 -2.08 0.78 10.63
N ASP A 197 -2.32 1.18 9.36
CA ASP A 197 -3.62 1.05 8.69
C ASP A 197 -4.12 -0.40 8.62
N LEU A 198 -3.21 -1.38 8.78
CA LEU A 198 -3.49 -2.81 8.78
C LEU A 198 -3.49 -3.43 10.18
N SER A 199 -3.32 -2.63 11.25
CA SER A 199 -3.19 -3.13 12.63
C SER A 199 -4.38 -3.98 13.11
N THR A 200 -5.56 -3.76 12.53
CA THR A 200 -6.79 -4.53 12.82
C THR A 200 -7.12 -5.60 11.77
N ASP A 201 -6.24 -5.84 10.79
CA ASP A 201 -6.47 -6.85 9.76
C ASP A 201 -6.56 -8.27 10.37
N PRO A 202 -7.49 -9.12 9.92
CA PRO A 202 -7.61 -10.49 10.42
C PRO A 202 -6.33 -11.33 10.33
N LEU A 203 -5.47 -11.09 9.34
CA LEU A 203 -4.19 -11.80 9.19
C LEU A 203 -3.20 -11.40 10.30
N VAL A 204 -3.25 -10.16 10.77
CA VAL A 204 -2.46 -9.71 11.94
C VAL A 204 -2.98 -10.40 13.20
N ALA A 205 -4.30 -10.40 13.42
CA ALA A 205 -4.92 -11.05 14.56
C ALA A 205 -4.68 -12.57 14.58
N ALA A 206 -4.57 -13.20 13.41
CA ALA A 206 -4.26 -14.63 13.25
C ALA A 206 -2.75 -14.95 13.36
N GLY A 207 -1.87 -13.94 13.45
CA GLY A 207 -0.41 -14.14 13.45
C GLY A 207 0.17 -14.61 12.12
N LEU A 208 -0.57 -14.42 11.01
CA LEU A 208 -0.14 -14.75 9.64
C LEU A 208 0.55 -13.56 8.96
N LEU A 209 0.28 -12.34 9.43
CA LEU A 209 0.95 -11.13 9.01
C LEU A 209 1.65 -10.47 10.21
N ASP A 210 2.97 -10.33 10.12
CA ASP A 210 3.78 -9.58 11.08
C ASP A 210 4.15 -8.23 10.47
N LEU A 211 3.48 -7.18 10.92
CA LEU A 211 3.72 -5.81 10.46
C LEU A 211 5.13 -5.30 10.80
N ASN A 212 5.88 -5.96 11.68
CA ASN A 212 7.29 -5.63 11.93
C ASN A 212 8.27 -6.40 11.03
N ASN A 213 7.75 -7.22 10.13
CA ASN A 213 8.53 -8.10 9.26
C ASN A 213 7.80 -8.33 7.93
N ILE A 214 7.43 -7.25 7.24
CA ILE A 214 6.88 -7.32 5.89
C ILE A 214 8.01 -7.60 4.91
N GLN A 215 7.89 -8.69 4.15
CA GLN A 215 8.91 -9.17 3.22
C GLN A 215 8.51 -8.93 1.76
N PHE A 216 7.22 -8.72 1.52
CA PHE A 216 6.67 -8.56 0.18
C PHE A 216 5.68 -7.41 0.13
N VAL A 217 5.78 -6.61 -0.93
CA VAL A 217 4.77 -5.64 -1.35
C VAL A 217 4.28 -6.05 -2.72
N ARG A 218 2.96 -6.12 -2.91
CA ARG A 218 2.32 -6.44 -4.18
C ARG A 218 1.52 -5.26 -4.66
N MET A 219 1.78 -4.85 -5.90
CA MET A 219 0.91 -3.95 -6.64
C MET A 219 -0.03 -4.80 -7.48
N PHE A 220 -1.33 -4.53 -7.37
CA PHE A 220 -2.38 -5.22 -8.11
C PHE A 220 -3.13 -4.20 -8.96
N ASP A 221 -3.11 -4.40 -10.27
CA ASP A 221 -3.70 -3.50 -11.25
C ASP A 221 -5.21 -3.31 -11.03
N ILE A 222 -5.69 -2.11 -11.37
CA ILE A 222 -7.11 -1.77 -11.32
C ILE A 222 -7.59 -1.47 -12.74
N PRO A 223 -8.19 -2.45 -13.43
CA PRO A 223 -8.86 -2.18 -14.70
C PRO A 223 -9.96 -1.14 -14.52
N GLY A 224 -9.77 0.03 -15.14
CA GLY A 224 -10.45 1.28 -14.81
C GLY A 224 -11.93 1.40 -15.20
N ASN A 225 -12.63 0.31 -15.56
CA ASN A 225 -14.03 0.39 -16.00
C ASN A 225 -15.04 0.62 -14.86
N GLY A 226 -14.62 0.52 -13.59
CA GLY A 226 -15.47 0.61 -12.41
C GLY A 226 -15.92 -0.74 -11.83
N ALA A 227 -15.44 -1.87 -12.34
CA ALA A 227 -15.75 -3.20 -11.79
C ALA A 227 -15.00 -3.51 -10.48
N PHE A 228 -13.87 -2.82 -10.27
CA PHE A 228 -13.06 -2.91 -9.06
C PHE A 228 -13.43 -1.77 -8.12
N THR A 229 -13.53 -2.04 -6.82
CA THR A 229 -14.04 -1.08 -5.84
C THR A 229 -13.05 -0.77 -4.74
N ASP A 230 -13.16 0.41 -4.16
CA ASP A 230 -12.42 0.80 -2.96
C ASP A 230 -12.92 0.03 -1.71
N SER A 231 -12.37 0.31 -0.53
CA SER A 231 -12.75 -0.39 0.70
C SER A 231 -14.16 -0.08 1.20
N LEU A 232 -14.81 0.95 0.65
CA LEU A 232 -16.20 1.32 0.94
C LEU A 232 -17.17 0.85 -0.15
N GLY A 233 -16.69 0.15 -1.17
CA GLY A 233 -17.48 -0.33 -2.29
C GLY A 233 -17.71 0.71 -3.39
N ASN A 234 -16.98 1.84 -3.38
CA ASN A 234 -17.05 2.82 -4.46
C ASN A 234 -16.33 2.29 -5.71
N PRO A 235 -16.95 2.34 -6.90
CA PRO A 235 -16.29 1.97 -8.16
C PRO A 235 -15.04 2.83 -8.42
N ILE A 236 -13.89 2.19 -8.55
CA ILE A 236 -12.65 2.85 -8.93
C ILE A 236 -12.59 2.95 -10.45
N ARG A 237 -12.29 4.14 -10.96
CA ARG A 237 -12.07 4.37 -12.37
C ARG A 237 -10.62 4.76 -12.62
N ASP A 238 -10.13 4.31 -13.75
CA ASP A 238 -8.77 4.54 -14.23
C ASP A 238 -8.81 4.71 -15.77
N ASN A 239 -7.72 5.22 -16.35
CA ASN A 239 -7.53 5.25 -17.80
C ASN A 239 -7.61 3.83 -18.35
N TRP A 240 -8.63 3.57 -19.17
CA TRP A 240 -9.00 2.23 -19.58
C TRP A 240 -9.94 2.26 -20.79
N VAL A 241 -9.86 1.37 -21.78
CA VAL A 241 -8.73 0.47 -22.09
C VAL A 241 -7.65 1.30 -22.77
N THR A 242 -6.39 1.20 -22.32
CA THR A 242 -5.30 1.98 -22.88
C THR A 242 -4.69 1.31 -24.12
N SER A 243 -3.90 2.08 -24.87
CA SER A 243 -3.09 1.59 -25.99
C SER A 243 -1.61 1.86 -25.71
N GLY A 244 -0.76 0.84 -25.79
CA GLY A 244 0.67 0.96 -25.47
C GLY A 244 0.98 0.25 -24.15
N SER A 245 1.54 0.98 -23.19
CA SER A 245 1.61 0.56 -21.78
C SER A 245 0.24 0.77 -21.15
N GLY A 246 -0.27 -0.21 -20.40
CA GLY A 246 -1.58 -0.11 -19.79
C GLY A 246 -1.62 -0.75 -18.42
N GLY A 247 -2.45 -0.18 -17.56
CA GLY A 247 -2.42 -0.51 -16.14
C GLY A 247 -1.16 0.02 -15.46
N PHE A 248 -1.02 -0.26 -14.18
CA PHE A 248 0.07 0.28 -13.37
C PHE A 248 1.47 -0.06 -13.93
N ASP A 249 2.32 0.96 -14.09
CA ASP A 249 3.64 0.83 -14.71
C ASP A 249 4.78 0.77 -13.68
N PHE A 250 5.06 -0.41 -13.14
CA PHE A 250 6.09 -0.56 -12.10
C PHE A 250 7.52 -0.49 -12.65
N ARG A 251 8.44 0.13 -11.88
CA ARG A 251 9.88 0.15 -12.18
C ARG A 251 10.69 -0.19 -10.94
N LEU A 252 11.62 -1.14 -11.04
CA LEU A 252 12.48 -1.53 -9.93
C LEU A 252 13.63 -0.53 -9.69
N GLY A 253 13.92 -0.23 -8.43
CA GLY A 253 15.14 0.46 -8.02
C GLY A 253 14.94 1.85 -7.42
N PRO A 254 16.05 2.50 -7.03
CA PRO A 254 16.02 3.75 -6.28
C PRO A 254 15.29 4.87 -7.01
N GLY A 255 14.32 5.48 -6.33
CA GLY A 255 13.53 6.60 -6.83
C GLY A 255 12.42 6.23 -7.82
N LEU A 256 12.20 4.94 -8.07
CA LEU A 256 11.30 4.46 -9.15
C LEU A 256 10.23 3.46 -8.71
N GLY A 257 10.52 2.63 -7.69
CA GLY A 257 9.68 1.49 -7.32
C GLY A 257 9.06 1.61 -5.94
N VAL A 258 9.48 0.76 -5.01
CA VAL A 258 9.07 0.84 -3.61
C VAL A 258 10.25 1.29 -2.76
N GLY A 259 10.12 2.45 -2.12
CA GLY A 259 11.12 2.99 -1.20
C GLY A 259 10.69 2.76 0.25
N VAL A 260 11.61 2.26 1.08
CA VAL A 260 11.36 1.92 2.50
C VAL A 260 11.83 3.06 3.39
N LEU A 261 10.96 3.46 4.32
CA LEU A 261 11.22 4.49 5.34
C LEU A 261 11.58 3.84 6.68
N ASN A 262 11.00 2.67 6.99
CA ASN A 262 11.24 1.92 8.22
C ASN A 262 11.63 0.46 7.92
N VAL A 263 12.91 0.11 8.09
CA VAL A 263 13.40 -1.26 7.88
C VAL A 263 13.14 -2.16 9.08
N ALA A 264 12.79 -3.42 8.82
CA ALA A 264 12.66 -4.45 9.85
C ALA A 264 13.98 -4.64 10.62
N SER A 265 13.86 -5.00 11.89
CA SER A 265 15.05 -5.36 12.66
C SER A 265 15.66 -6.63 12.08
N VAL A 266 16.90 -6.55 11.58
CA VAL A 266 17.68 -7.75 11.25
C VAL A 266 17.82 -8.58 12.52
N PRO A 267 17.33 -9.83 12.58
CA PRO A 267 17.62 -10.70 13.70
C PRO A 267 19.14 -10.86 13.75
N GLU A 268 19.80 -10.30 14.77
CA GLU A 268 21.26 -10.33 14.82
C GLU A 268 21.76 -11.78 14.71
N PRO A 269 22.59 -12.12 13.70
CA PRO A 269 23.14 -13.46 13.59
C PRO A 269 24.16 -13.66 14.71
N GLY A 270 23.72 -14.22 15.84
CA GLY A 270 24.59 -14.85 16.83
C GLY A 270 25.61 -13.93 17.52
N SER A 271 25.51 -12.60 17.50
CA SER A 271 26.43 -11.71 18.24
C SER A 271 26.47 -12.08 19.73
N PHE A 272 25.32 -12.44 20.31
CA PHE A 272 25.21 -12.98 21.66
C PHE A 272 25.80 -14.39 21.80
N ALA A 273 25.72 -15.22 20.76
CA ALA A 273 26.34 -16.55 20.74
C ALA A 273 27.88 -16.45 20.66
N ILE A 274 28.42 -15.52 19.87
CA ILE A 274 29.85 -15.23 19.78
C ILE A 274 30.34 -14.62 21.10
N LEU A 275 29.57 -13.71 21.71
CA LEU A 275 29.87 -13.15 23.03
C LEU A 275 29.83 -14.22 24.13
N ALA A 276 28.83 -15.12 24.12
CA ALA A 276 28.72 -16.22 25.08
C ALA A 276 29.87 -17.23 24.91
N LEU A 277 30.25 -17.56 23.67
CA LEU A 277 31.38 -18.44 23.38
C LEU A 277 32.71 -17.82 23.81
N SER A 278 32.89 -16.51 23.60
CA SER A 278 34.12 -15.82 24.02
C SER A 278 34.22 -15.67 25.54
N ILE A 279 33.11 -15.41 26.25
CA ILE A 279 33.06 -15.45 27.72
C ILE A 279 33.36 -16.88 28.24
N GLY A 280 32.78 -17.91 27.62
CA GLY A 280 33.03 -19.32 27.96
C GLY A 280 34.50 -19.73 27.80
N LEU A 281 35.15 -19.30 26.72
CA LEU A 281 36.58 -19.54 26.46
C LEU A 281 37.50 -18.86 27.50
N ILE A 282 37.17 -17.65 27.93
CA ILE A 282 37.92 -16.91 28.97
C ILE A 282 37.77 -17.61 30.33
N ALA A 283 36.56 -18.02 30.69
CA ALA A 283 36.28 -18.76 31.92
C ALA A 283 37.01 -20.11 31.97
N PHE A 284 37.01 -20.85 30.86
CA PHE A 284 37.72 -22.13 30.73
C PHE A 284 39.25 -21.96 30.86
N LYS A 285 39.83 -20.93 30.22
CA LYS A 285 41.27 -20.60 30.38
C LYS A 285 41.63 -20.23 31.82
N ARG A 286 40.79 -19.49 32.54
CA ARG A 286 41.00 -19.15 33.96
C ARG A 286 40.97 -20.37 34.86
N ASN A 287 40.06 -21.31 34.63
CA ASN A 287 39.96 -22.54 35.43
C ASN A 287 41.15 -23.49 35.20
N ARG A 288 41.65 -23.61 33.96
CA ARG A 288 42.87 -24.39 33.69
C ARG A 288 44.11 -23.85 34.42
N LYS A 289 44.29 -22.52 34.46
CA LYS A 289 45.41 -21.90 35.19
C LYS A 289 45.34 -22.11 36.71
N ARG A 290 44.14 -22.14 37.30
CA ARG A 290 43.97 -22.45 38.74
C ARG A 290 44.29 -23.90 39.06
N LEU A 291 43.88 -24.84 38.20
CA LEU A 291 44.14 -26.28 38.39
C LEU A 291 45.62 -26.65 38.22
N SER A 292 46.38 -25.94 37.39
CA SER A 292 47.83 -26.19 37.24
C SER A 292 48.67 -25.66 38.41
N VAL A 293 48.18 -24.65 39.14
CA VAL A 293 48.88 -24.06 40.29
C VAL A 293 48.65 -24.86 41.58
N GLY A 294 47.51 -25.55 41.70
CA GLY A 294 47.18 -26.38 42.88
C GLY A 294 47.84 -27.76 42.93
N ARG A 295 48.64 -28.16 41.93
CA ARG A 295 49.30 -29.48 41.84
C ARG A 295 50.81 -29.45 42.09
N ALA A 296 51.35 -28.30 42.49
CA ALA A 296 52.78 -28.08 42.70
C ALA A 296 53.16 -27.81 44.18
N GLY A 297 52.35 -28.28 45.13
CA GLY A 297 52.61 -28.18 46.58
C GLY A 297 52.53 -29.54 47.24
#